data_AF-A0A964HWS0-F1
#
_entry.id   AF-A0A964HWS0-F1
#
_cell.length_a   1.000
_cell.length_b   1.000
_cell.length_c   1.000
_cell.angle_alpha   90.00
_cell.angle_beta   90.00
_cell.angle_gamma   90.00
#
_symmetry.space_group_name_H-M   'P 1'
#
loop_
_entity.id
_entity.type
_entity.pdbx_description
1 polymer ?
#
loop_
_entity_poly.entity_id
_entity_poly.type
_entity_poly.pdbx_seq_one_letter_code
_entity_poly.pdbx_strand_id
1 'polypeptide(L)'
;MGTRITYSPKVFIPLTMLCRDRCGYCTFAQSPAHLPAPYLSPDEVLAIARQGAEAGCHEALFTLGELPEDRYPVAQQWLIDAGYATTVEYLAAMCQLVLDETGLLPHANAGALGLADLALLRQVAPSQGMMIESLRADLAAHRG
;
A
#
# COMPACT_ATOMS: atom_id res chain seq x y z
N MET A 1 11.41 -25.51 24.77
CA MET A 1 11.73 -24.54 23.70
C MET A 1 11.23 -25.12 22.39
N GLY A 2 10.43 -24.37 21.62
CA GLY A 2 9.91 -24.85 20.32
C GLY A 2 10.92 -24.61 19.19
N THR A 3 11.05 -25.56 18.28
CA THR A 3 11.92 -25.51 17.09
C THR A 3 11.17 -25.17 15.80
N ARG A 4 9.85 -24.97 15.88
CA ARG A 4 9.00 -24.68 14.71
C ARG A 4 9.06 -23.18 14.39
N ILE A 5 9.50 -22.88 13.17
CA ILE A 5 9.42 -21.54 12.56
C ILE A 5 8.36 -21.62 11.45
N THR A 6 7.44 -20.66 11.42
CA THR A 6 6.44 -20.50 10.35
C THR A 6 6.67 -19.18 9.63
N TYR A 7 6.42 -19.15 8.33
CA TYR A 7 6.47 -17.94 7.52
C TYR A 7 5.31 -17.95 6.53
N SER A 8 4.97 -16.77 5.99
CA SER A 8 4.01 -16.63 4.89
C SER A 8 4.68 -15.85 3.76
N PRO A 9 4.93 -16.48 2.60
CA PRO A 9 5.55 -15.83 1.44
C PRO A 9 4.59 -14.81 0.84
N LYS A 10 5.08 -13.60 0.60
CA LYS A 10 4.27 -12.48 0.07
C LYS A 10 5.02 -11.78 -1.05
N VAL A 11 4.26 -11.36 -2.06
CA VAL A 11 4.77 -10.45 -3.08
C VAL A 11 4.55 -9.01 -2.67
N PHE A 12 5.50 -8.14 -2.96
CA PHE A 12 5.46 -6.73 -2.59
C PHE A 12 4.95 -5.87 -3.74
N ILE A 13 3.85 -5.15 -3.53
CA ILE A 13 3.20 -4.29 -4.53
C ILE A 13 3.24 -2.83 -4.04
N PRO A 14 4.18 -2.00 -4.54
CA PRO A 14 4.29 -0.59 -4.15
C PRO A 14 3.27 0.25 -4.92
N LEU A 15 1.99 0.23 -4.50
CA LEU A 15 0.88 0.84 -5.25
C LEU A 15 1.12 2.33 -5.54
N THR A 16 1.73 3.05 -4.60
CA THR A 16 2.27 4.39 -4.83
C THR A 16 3.45 4.65 -3.89
N MET A 17 4.44 5.40 -4.38
CA MET A 17 5.55 5.92 -3.57
C MET A 17 5.33 7.39 -3.21
N LEU A 18 4.19 7.99 -3.53
CA LEU A 18 3.82 9.32 -3.05
C LEU A 18 3.23 9.21 -1.65
N CYS A 19 3.51 10.20 -0.80
CA CYS A 19 2.98 10.28 0.56
C CYS A 19 2.71 11.73 0.95
N ARG A 20 1.61 12.00 1.67
CA ARG A 20 1.36 13.32 2.26
C ARG A 20 2.42 13.68 3.30
N ASP A 21 2.82 12.69 4.10
CA ASP A 21 3.76 12.87 5.20
C ASP A 21 5.21 13.04 4.76
N ARG A 22 6.06 13.44 5.72
CA ARG A 22 7.49 13.70 5.55
C ARG A 22 8.29 13.06 6.69
N CYS A 23 8.12 11.76 6.90
CA CYS A 23 8.90 11.05 7.91
C CYS A 23 10.40 11.15 7.62
N GLY A 24 11.19 11.76 8.51
CA GLY A 24 12.63 12.00 8.28
C GLY A 24 13.49 10.75 8.09
N TYR A 25 12.98 9.58 8.48
CA TYR A 25 13.62 8.27 8.32
C TYR A 25 13.13 7.50 7.09
N CYS A 26 12.09 7.97 6.40
CA CYS A 26 11.46 7.22 5.31
C CYS A 26 12.26 7.37 4.02
N THR A 27 12.71 6.24 3.47
CA THR A 27 13.38 6.16 2.16
C THR A 27 12.45 5.66 1.05
N PHE A 28 11.22 5.26 1.39
CA PHE A 28 10.23 4.76 0.44
C PHE A 28 9.52 5.90 -0.30
N ALA A 29 9.15 6.96 0.41
CA ALA A 29 8.43 8.08 -0.17
C ALA A 29 9.31 8.87 -1.14
N GLN A 30 8.77 9.15 -2.33
CA GLN A 30 9.44 9.92 -3.37
C GLN A 30 8.62 11.17 -3.76
N SER A 31 9.27 12.15 -4.36
CA SER A 31 8.58 13.28 -4.97
C SER A 31 8.04 12.89 -6.36
N PRO A 32 6.96 13.52 -6.84
CA PRO A 32 6.40 13.22 -8.17
C PRO A 32 7.41 13.31 -9.32
N ALA A 33 8.43 14.17 -9.21
CA ALA A 33 9.45 14.35 -10.24
C ALA A 33 10.35 13.11 -10.46
N HIS A 34 10.38 12.17 -9.51
CA HIS A 34 11.18 10.96 -9.60
C HIS A 34 10.37 9.72 -10.01
N LEU A 35 9.06 9.88 -10.22
CA LEU A 35 8.17 8.77 -10.55
C LEU A 35 7.65 8.91 -11.99
N PRO A 36 7.55 7.81 -12.74
CA PRO A 36 6.94 7.83 -14.06
C PRO A 36 5.42 8.05 -14.00
N ALA A 37 4.78 7.59 -12.91
CA ALA A 37 3.35 7.75 -12.66
C ALA A 37 3.07 7.85 -11.15
N PRO A 38 1.98 8.52 -10.72
CA PRO A 38 1.61 8.63 -9.30
C PRO A 38 1.26 7.29 -8.64
N TYR A 39 0.64 6.36 -9.38
CA TYR A 39 0.27 5.02 -8.91
C TYR A 39 0.61 3.96 -9.96
N LEU A 40 0.75 2.71 -9.53
CA LEU A 40 0.73 1.57 -10.43
C LEU A 40 -0.65 1.42 -11.07
N SER A 41 -0.69 1.13 -12.35
CA SER A 41 -1.90 0.75 -13.08
C SER A 41 -2.41 -0.65 -12.69
N PRO A 42 -3.68 -0.99 -12.97
CA PRO A 42 -4.21 -2.32 -12.71
C PRO A 42 -3.40 -3.45 -13.37
N ASP A 43 -2.92 -3.22 -14.59
CA ASP A 43 -2.11 -4.20 -15.33
C ASP A 43 -0.74 -4.42 -14.67
N GLU A 44 -0.09 -3.35 -14.18
CA GLU A 44 1.18 -3.45 -13.44
C GLU A 44 0.99 -4.17 -12.10
N VAL A 45 -0.09 -3.86 -11.37
CA VAL A 45 -0.45 -4.56 -10.13
C VAL A 45 -0.63 -6.07 -10.39
N LEU A 46 -1.40 -6.43 -11.42
CA LEU A 46 -1.64 -7.82 -11.77
C LEU A 46 -0.38 -8.53 -12.26
N ALA A 47 0.48 -7.85 -13.02
CA ALA A 47 1.74 -8.42 -13.47
C ALA A 47 2.62 -8.82 -12.28
N ILE A 48 2.75 -7.94 -11.27
CA ILE A 48 3.49 -8.23 -10.04
C ILE A 48 2.82 -9.37 -9.26
N ALA A 49 1.50 -9.31 -9.09
CA ALA A 49 0.74 -10.32 -8.35
C ALA A 49 0.88 -11.71 -8.97
N ARG A 50 0.77 -11.83 -10.30
CA ARG A 50 0.93 -13.10 -11.04
C ARG A 50 2.34 -13.67 -10.87
N GLN A 51 3.39 -12.84 -10.97
CA GLN A 51 4.76 -13.27 -10.68
C GLN A 51 4.90 -13.78 -9.24
N GLY A 52 4.24 -13.12 -8.28
CA GLY A 52 4.17 -13.57 -6.89
C GLY A 52 3.52 -14.93 -6.73
N ALA A 53 2.37 -15.14 -7.36
CA ALA A 53 1.63 -16.39 -7.34
C ALA A 53 2.43 -17.54 -7.98
N GLU A 54 3.06 -17.29 -9.14
CA GLU A 54 3.96 -18.24 -9.83
C GLU A 54 5.17 -18.61 -8.97
N ALA A 55 5.67 -17.67 -8.17
CA ALA A 55 6.75 -17.90 -7.20
C ALA A 55 6.28 -18.60 -5.90
N GLY A 56 5.00 -18.94 -5.77
CA GLY A 56 4.43 -19.62 -4.62
C GLY A 56 4.09 -18.73 -3.42
N CYS A 57 3.88 -17.42 -3.65
CA CYS A 57 3.36 -16.54 -2.60
C CYS A 57 1.91 -16.92 -2.24
N HIS A 58 1.52 -16.58 -1.01
CA HIS A 58 0.14 -16.72 -0.54
C HIS A 58 -0.52 -15.36 -0.29
N GLU A 59 0.28 -14.30 -0.09
CA GLU A 59 -0.23 -12.96 0.17
C GLU A 59 0.32 -11.95 -0.84
N ALA A 60 -0.46 -10.89 -1.07
CA ALA A 60 -0.06 -9.70 -1.81
C ALA A 60 0.03 -8.51 -0.85
N LEU A 61 1.25 -8.11 -0.53
CA LEU A 61 1.54 -7.00 0.36
C LEU A 61 1.48 -5.68 -0.41
N PHE A 62 0.37 -4.97 -0.28
CA PHE A 62 0.23 -3.61 -0.78
C PHE A 62 0.93 -2.64 0.17
N THR A 63 1.92 -1.92 -0.34
CA THR A 63 2.64 -0.88 0.39
C THR A 63 2.49 0.44 -0.35
N LEU A 64 2.20 1.50 0.39
CA LEU A 64 1.91 2.81 -0.18
C LEU A 64 2.21 3.92 0.81
N GLY A 65 2.40 5.14 0.30
CA GLY A 65 2.34 6.32 1.14
C GLY A 65 0.89 6.72 1.45
N GLU A 66 0.73 7.51 2.51
CA GLU A 66 -0.57 7.89 3.04
C GLU A 66 -1.15 9.07 2.26
N LEU A 67 -2.39 8.90 1.78
CA LEU A 67 -3.27 9.91 1.17
C LEU A 67 -2.53 10.99 0.36
N PRO A 68 -1.68 10.62 -0.62
CA PRO A 68 -0.86 11.57 -1.36
C PRO A 68 -1.67 12.64 -2.11
N GLU A 69 -2.94 12.37 -2.42
CA GLU A 69 -3.89 13.31 -3.01
C GLU A 69 -4.08 14.59 -2.18
N ASP A 70 -3.90 14.53 -0.85
CA ASP A 70 -3.99 15.70 0.04
C ASP A 70 -2.85 16.71 -0.19
N ARG A 71 -1.72 16.23 -0.73
CA ARG A 71 -0.50 17.02 -0.91
C ARG A 71 -0.16 17.27 -2.37
N TYR A 72 -0.45 16.32 -3.24
CA TYR A 72 -0.01 16.34 -4.63
C TYR A 72 -1.21 16.37 -5.58
N PRO A 73 -1.47 17.51 -6.26
CA PRO A 73 -2.56 17.62 -7.23
C PRO A 73 -2.49 16.58 -8.35
N VAL A 74 -1.28 16.14 -8.73
CA VAL A 74 -1.10 15.08 -9.74
C VAL A 74 -1.63 13.72 -9.27
N ALA A 75 -1.56 13.43 -7.96
CA ALA A 75 -2.13 12.20 -7.41
C ALA A 75 -3.66 12.27 -7.42
N GLN A 76 -4.23 13.41 -7.03
CA GLN A 76 -5.68 13.64 -7.09
C GLN A 76 -6.21 13.54 -8.54
N GLN A 77 -5.54 14.19 -9.49
CA GLN A 77 -5.95 14.15 -10.90
C GLN A 77 -5.90 12.72 -11.45
N TRP A 78 -4.84 11.98 -11.13
CA TRP A 78 -4.72 10.58 -11.56
C TRP A 78 -5.87 9.71 -11.02
N LEU A 79 -6.24 9.88 -9.74
CA LEU A 79 -7.36 9.14 -9.15
C LEU A 79 -8.68 9.46 -9.86
N ILE A 80 -8.95 10.75 -10.12
CA ILE A 80 -10.14 11.18 -10.87
C ILE A 80 -10.18 10.55 -12.26
N ASP A 81 -9.06 10.58 -12.98
CA ASP A 81 -8.96 10.00 -14.34
C ASP A 81 -9.14 8.47 -14.31
N ALA A 82 -8.70 7.81 -13.23
CA ALA A 82 -8.91 6.38 -12.99
C ALA A 82 -10.32 6.04 -12.45
N GLY A 83 -11.13 7.04 -12.10
CA GLY A 83 -12.50 6.87 -11.61
C GLY A 83 -12.64 6.65 -10.10
N TYR A 84 -11.65 7.06 -9.30
CA TYR A 84 -11.63 6.92 -7.84
C TYR A 84 -11.58 8.28 -7.15
N ALA A 85 -12.25 8.43 -6.00
CA ALA A 85 -12.21 9.66 -5.22
C ALA A 85 -11.01 9.71 -4.27
N THR A 86 -10.54 8.55 -3.78
CA THR A 86 -9.45 8.46 -2.80
C THR A 86 -8.47 7.34 -3.12
N THR A 87 -7.25 7.45 -2.58
CA THR A 87 -6.25 6.39 -2.61
C THR A 87 -6.76 5.08 -2.01
N VAL A 88 -7.57 5.16 -0.94
CA VAL A 88 -8.09 3.96 -0.25
C VAL A 88 -9.12 3.25 -1.13
N GLU A 89 -9.98 3.98 -1.84
CA GLU A 89 -10.91 3.38 -2.80
C GLU A 89 -10.16 2.65 -3.92
N TYR A 90 -9.11 3.27 -4.46
CA TYR A 90 -8.28 2.64 -5.47
C TYR A 90 -7.55 1.40 -4.94
N LEU A 91 -6.97 1.48 -3.73
CA LEU A 91 -6.36 0.34 -3.05
C LEU A 91 -7.36 -0.82 -2.87
N ALA A 92 -8.59 -0.52 -2.42
CA ALA A 92 -9.62 -1.55 -2.25
C ALA A 92 -9.95 -2.26 -3.56
N ALA A 93 -10.07 -1.50 -4.66
CA ALA A 93 -10.28 -2.07 -5.99
C ALA A 93 -9.11 -2.94 -6.45
N MET A 94 -7.87 -2.54 -6.20
CA MET A 94 -6.68 -3.32 -6.54
C MET A 94 -6.53 -4.57 -5.67
N CYS A 95 -6.89 -4.51 -4.39
CA CYS A 95 -6.96 -5.68 -3.52
C CYS A 95 -8.00 -6.69 -4.05
N GLN A 96 -9.19 -6.23 -4.42
CA GLN A 96 -10.23 -7.09 -4.99
C GLN A 96 -9.75 -7.72 -6.30
N LEU A 97 -9.17 -6.92 -7.20
CA LEU A 97 -8.64 -7.38 -8.47
C LEU A 97 -7.57 -8.48 -8.30
N VAL A 98 -6.62 -8.29 -7.38
CA VAL A 98 -5.59 -9.30 -7.10
C VAL A 98 -6.20 -10.57 -6.53
N LEU A 99 -7.16 -10.44 -5.61
CA LEU A 99 -7.84 -11.59 -5.03
C LEU A 99 -8.57 -12.41 -6.10
N ASP A 100 -9.33 -11.75 -6.98
CA ASP A 100 -10.13 -12.41 -8.02
C ASP A 100 -9.25 -13.08 -9.10
N GLU A 101 -8.18 -12.41 -9.51
CA GLU A 101 -7.37 -12.85 -10.65
C GLU A 101 -6.24 -13.82 -10.28
N THR A 102 -5.80 -13.83 -9.01
CA THR A 102 -4.64 -14.63 -8.58
C THR A 102 -4.91 -15.51 -7.37
N GLY A 103 -5.97 -15.25 -6.60
CA GLY A 103 -6.23 -15.91 -5.33
C GLY A 103 -5.28 -15.53 -4.20
N LEU A 104 -4.31 -14.63 -4.42
CA LEU A 104 -3.44 -14.10 -3.37
C LEU A 104 -4.25 -13.28 -2.37
N LEU A 105 -3.98 -13.49 -1.08
CA LEU A 105 -4.66 -12.78 0.00
C LEU A 105 -4.08 -11.38 0.17
N PRO A 106 -4.85 -10.29 0.02
CA PRO A 106 -4.31 -8.95 0.17
C PRO A 106 -3.93 -8.62 1.63
N HIS A 107 -2.81 -7.93 1.79
CA HIS A 107 -2.37 -7.30 3.04
C HIS A 107 -2.12 -5.82 2.79
N ALA A 108 -2.83 -4.93 3.48
CA ALA A 108 -2.70 -3.48 3.25
C ALA A 108 -1.82 -2.79 4.32
N ASN A 109 -0.76 -2.13 3.87
CA ASN A 109 0.06 -1.20 4.67
C ASN A 109 -0.15 0.24 4.18
N ALA A 110 -1.30 0.82 4.54
CA ALA A 110 -1.79 2.09 3.99
C ALA A 110 -1.62 3.31 4.91
N GLY A 111 -0.83 3.18 5.98
CA GLY A 111 -0.65 4.24 6.98
C GLY A 111 -1.82 4.33 7.97
N ALA A 112 -2.05 5.53 8.50
CA ALA A 112 -3.12 5.84 9.43
C ALA A 112 -4.45 6.01 8.69
N LEU A 113 -5.40 5.12 8.96
CA LEU A 113 -6.70 5.07 8.31
C LEU A 113 -7.85 5.46 9.24
N GLY A 114 -8.89 6.07 8.68
CA GLY A 114 -10.16 6.32 9.36
C GLY A 114 -11.01 5.05 9.48
N LEU A 115 -12.08 5.12 10.28
CA LEU A 115 -12.99 3.99 10.47
C LEU A 115 -13.69 3.54 9.17
N ALA A 116 -14.06 4.48 8.30
CA ALA A 116 -14.69 4.18 7.02
C ALA A 116 -13.75 3.44 6.08
N ASP A 117 -12.50 3.89 5.99
CA ASP A 117 -11.43 3.26 5.20
C ASP A 117 -11.14 1.84 5.68
N LEU A 118 -11.03 1.65 7.00
CA LEU A 118 -10.85 0.33 7.61
C LEU A 118 -12.02 -0.60 7.30
N ALA A 119 -13.27 -0.09 7.33
CA ALA A 119 -14.46 -0.86 7.00
C ALA A 119 -14.52 -1.25 5.51
N LEU A 120 -14.05 -0.37 4.62
CA LEU A 120 -13.92 -0.65 3.20
C LEU A 120 -12.87 -1.75 2.96
N LEU A 121 -11.65 -1.57 3.46
CA LEU A 121 -10.56 -2.53 3.25
C LEU A 121 -10.84 -3.89 3.89
N ARG A 122 -11.57 -3.95 5.01
CA ARG A 122 -11.96 -5.22 5.65
C ARG A 122 -12.68 -6.18 4.70
N GLN A 123 -13.37 -5.67 3.67
CA GLN A 123 -14.11 -6.50 2.71
C GLN A 123 -13.18 -7.28 1.77
N VAL A 124 -11.95 -6.80 1.56
CA VAL A 124 -11.04 -7.28 0.51
C VAL A 124 -9.66 -7.68 1.03
N ALA A 125 -9.25 -7.16 2.18
CA ALA A 125 -7.96 -7.40 2.81
C ALA A 125 -8.13 -8.13 4.14
N PRO A 126 -7.83 -9.45 4.22
CA PRO A 126 -7.92 -10.21 5.48
C PRO A 126 -6.93 -9.73 6.56
N SER A 127 -5.90 -8.98 6.18
CA SER A 127 -4.91 -8.44 7.12
C SER A 127 -4.42 -7.05 6.70
N GLN A 128 -3.95 -6.29 7.70
CA GLN A 128 -3.42 -4.93 7.53
C GLN A 128 -2.28 -4.72 8.53
N GLY A 129 -1.36 -3.82 8.20
CA GLY A 129 -0.23 -3.46 9.05
C GLY A 129 -0.05 -1.96 9.19
N MET A 130 0.28 -1.53 10.40
CA MET A 130 0.70 -0.16 10.70
C MET A 130 1.78 -0.19 11.78
N MET A 131 2.86 0.55 11.54
CA MET A 131 3.98 0.64 12.46
C MET A 131 3.74 1.85 13.37
N ILE A 132 3.89 1.65 14.68
CA ILE A 132 3.89 2.76 15.65
C ILE A 132 5.21 3.55 15.56
N GLU A 133 6.27 2.87 15.10
CA GLU A 133 7.64 3.37 14.91
C GLU A 133 8.35 3.69 16.22
N SER A 134 7.79 4.56 17.04
CA SER A 134 8.25 4.80 18.40
C SER A 134 7.16 5.42 19.27
N LEU A 135 7.23 5.14 20.57
CA LEU A 135 6.46 5.86 21.59
C LEU A 135 7.20 7.11 22.12
N ARG A 136 8.44 7.36 21.67
CA ARG A 136 9.23 8.53 22.08
C ARG A 136 8.98 9.71 21.13
N ALA A 137 8.28 10.72 21.65
CA ALA A 137 7.92 11.91 20.87
C ALA A 137 9.10 12.83 20.48
N ASP A 138 10.28 12.65 21.09
CA ASP A 138 11.43 13.57 20.94
C ASP A 138 12.54 13.05 20.01
N LEU A 139 12.36 11.88 19.40
CA LEU A 139 13.37 11.27 18.52
C LEU A 139 13.62 12.13 17.28
N ALA A 140 14.89 12.48 17.06
CA ALA A 140 15.30 13.32 15.93
C ALA A 140 14.96 12.70 14.56
N ALA A 141 14.96 11.37 14.46
CA ALA A 141 14.65 10.65 13.22
C ALA A 141 13.21 10.89 12.71
N HIS A 142 12.27 11.26 13.58
CA HIS A 142 10.89 11.55 13.18
C HIS A 142 10.67 13.00 12.69
N ARG A 143 11.70 13.84 12.69
CA ARG A 143 11.60 15.23 12.19
C ARG A 143 11.71 15.26 10.67
N GLY A 144 10.74 15.87 9.98
CA GLY A 144 10.79 16.15 8.53
C GLY A 144 9.68 17.07 8.06
#